data_AF-X0YKJ7-F1
#
_entry.id   AF-X0YKJ7-F1
#
_cell.length_a   1.000
_cell.length_b   1.000
_cell.length_c   1.000
_cell.angle_alpha   90.00
_cell.angle_beta   90.00
_cell.angle_gamma   90.00
#
_symmetry.space_group_name_H-M   'P 1'
#
loop_
_entity.id
_entity.type
_entity.pdbx_description
1 polymer ?
#
loop_
_entity_poly.entity_id
_entity_poly.type
_entity_poly.pdbx_seq_one_letter_code
_entity_poly.pdbx_strand_id
1 'polypeptide(L)'
;MGASQRLPMRFSGFGQDHWMRNFFPYCFRCPWNYKEGFGGKRDKSCNLECLEMVRQNIEMFPTGTPIGCIIEPMQGPGGQIPAPVDFLVGLKEICKNNKILLIYDEAQTGFGRTGKMFGTEWYESTYNKDISPDIMTLTKGAAAGVPIGITVASPKLRTLTEFEEHSTFASPPLAMAACLVNIEILQKTTYPKM
;
A
#
# COMPACT_ATOMS: atom_id res chain seq x y z
N MET A 1 -9.50 -10.94 -11.75
CA MET A 1 -10.46 -10.02 -11.10
C MET A 1 -9.89 -9.69 -9.74
N GLY A 2 -9.43 -8.45 -9.54
CA GLY A 2 -8.81 -8.04 -8.29
C GLY A 2 -9.84 -7.73 -7.22
N ALA A 3 -9.45 -7.81 -5.95
CA ALA A 3 -10.26 -7.48 -4.77
C ALA A 3 -10.83 -6.04 -4.77
N SER A 4 -10.40 -5.20 -5.72
CA SER A 4 -10.87 -3.83 -5.93
C SER A 4 -12.07 -3.69 -6.89
N GLN A 5 -12.42 -4.73 -7.65
CA GLN A 5 -13.54 -4.69 -8.60
C GLN A 5 -14.88 -5.05 -7.94
N ARG A 6 -15.97 -4.40 -8.38
CA ARG A 6 -17.34 -4.65 -7.90
C ARG A 6 -17.75 -6.09 -8.22
N LEU A 7 -17.53 -7.00 -7.27
CA LEU A 7 -18.24 -8.27 -7.24
C LEU A 7 -19.70 -7.98 -6.85
N PRO A 8 -20.69 -8.67 -7.44
CA PRO A 8 -22.07 -8.58 -6.99
C PRO A 8 -22.17 -9.21 -5.60
N MET A 9 -21.90 -8.40 -4.57
CA MET A 9 -22.02 -8.77 -3.16
C MET A 9 -23.36 -8.30 -2.62
N ARG A 10 -23.98 -9.14 -1.77
CA ARG A 10 -25.31 -8.93 -1.18
C ARG A 10 -25.40 -7.70 -0.28
N PHE A 11 -24.27 -7.20 0.20
CA PHE A 11 -24.13 -5.98 1.00
C PHE A 11 -23.09 -5.07 0.33
N SER A 12 -23.30 -3.75 0.36
CA SER A 12 -22.22 -2.82 0.04
C SER A 12 -21.08 -3.09 1.02
N GLY A 13 -19.88 -3.34 0.49
CA GLY A 13 -18.71 -3.52 1.33
C GLY A 13 -18.43 -2.23 2.11
N PHE A 14 -17.83 -2.36 3.30
CA PHE A 14 -17.26 -1.23 4.02
C PHE A 14 -16.35 -0.43 3.04
N GLY A 15 -16.61 0.87 2.93
CA GLY A 15 -15.87 1.77 2.04
C GLY A 15 -16.39 1.92 0.61
N GLN A 16 -17.68 1.64 0.37
CA GLN A 16 -18.37 2.18 -0.82
C GLN A 16 -18.85 3.61 -0.62
N ASP A 17 -19.13 4.00 0.63
CA ASP A 17 -19.52 5.35 1.02
C ASP A 17 -18.32 6.04 1.68
N HIS A 18 -18.06 7.31 1.34
CA HIS A 18 -16.95 8.15 1.85
C HIS A 18 -15.53 7.85 1.33
N TRP A 19 -15.37 7.03 0.28
CA TRP A 19 -14.08 6.78 -0.34
C TRP A 19 -14.05 7.28 -1.78
N MET A 20 -13.08 8.13 -2.09
CA MET A 20 -12.79 8.48 -3.47
C MET A 20 -11.76 7.52 -4.04
N ARG A 21 -12.11 6.86 -5.15
CA ARG A 21 -11.22 5.90 -5.81
C ARG A 21 -10.40 6.60 -6.89
N ASN A 22 -9.10 6.41 -6.85
CA ASN A 22 -8.17 6.82 -7.89
C ASN A 22 -7.83 5.63 -8.80
N PHE A 23 -7.48 5.89 -10.06
CA PHE A 23 -6.89 4.84 -10.89
C PHE A 23 -5.51 4.47 -10.35
N PHE A 24 -5.21 3.17 -10.33
CA PHE A 24 -3.88 2.70 -10.01
C PHE A 24 -2.90 3.12 -11.13
N PRO A 25 -1.66 3.56 -10.82
CA PRO A 25 -0.69 4.05 -11.80
C PRO A 25 -0.09 2.92 -12.64
N TYR A 26 -0.89 2.28 -13.50
CA TYR A 26 -0.47 1.17 -14.34
C TYR A 26 0.00 1.65 -15.72
N CYS A 27 1.30 1.85 -15.90
CA CYS A 27 1.87 2.42 -17.14
C CYS A 27 1.45 1.67 -18.41
N PHE A 28 1.42 0.34 -18.39
CA PHE A 28 1.02 -0.51 -19.52
C PHE A 28 -0.45 -0.30 -19.96
N ARG A 29 -1.30 0.25 -19.08
CA ARG A 29 -2.73 0.51 -19.32
C ARG A 29 -3.04 2.01 -19.18
N CYS A 30 -2.04 2.88 -19.33
CA CYS A 30 -2.17 4.31 -19.10
C CYS A 30 -3.19 4.95 -20.07
N PRO A 31 -4.22 5.67 -19.58
CA PRO A 31 -5.21 6.31 -20.43
C PRO A 31 -4.70 7.57 -21.13
N TRP A 32 -3.61 8.18 -20.65
CA TRP A 32 -2.98 9.37 -21.23
C TRP A 32 -2.03 9.09 -22.40
N ASN A 33 -2.13 7.88 -22.98
CA ASN A 33 -1.54 7.44 -24.25
C ASN A 33 -0.08 7.86 -24.53
N TYR A 34 0.79 7.62 -23.55
CA TYR A 34 2.23 7.69 -23.72
C TYR A 34 2.77 6.37 -24.29
N LYS A 35 2.76 6.29 -25.62
CA LYS A 35 3.38 5.35 -26.59
C LYS A 35 3.43 3.84 -26.29
N GLU A 36 2.78 3.10 -27.21
CA GLU A 36 2.62 1.64 -27.34
C GLU A 36 1.52 0.95 -26.51
N GLY A 37 0.48 1.72 -26.15
CA GLY A 37 -0.80 1.17 -25.75
C GLY A 37 -0.73 0.11 -24.65
N PHE A 38 -1.60 -0.89 -24.78
CA PHE A 38 -1.73 -2.10 -23.97
C PHE A 38 -0.48 -3.02 -24.07
N GLY A 39 0.69 -2.50 -23.69
CA GLY A 39 1.98 -2.99 -24.16
C GLY A 39 3.19 -2.25 -23.60
N GLY A 40 3.06 -0.94 -23.49
CA GLY A 40 4.19 -0.01 -23.54
C GLY A 40 5.05 0.07 -22.28
N LYS A 41 6.32 0.41 -22.49
CA LYS A 41 7.21 0.95 -21.45
C LYS A 41 6.79 2.38 -21.12
N ARG A 42 7.04 2.83 -19.89
CA ARG A 42 6.86 4.24 -19.50
C ARG A 42 7.61 5.14 -20.49
N ASP A 43 6.91 6.10 -21.08
CA ASP A 43 7.53 7.13 -21.91
C ASP A 43 8.47 8.00 -21.04
N LYS A 44 9.64 8.31 -21.59
CA LYS A 44 10.62 9.19 -20.94
C LYS A 44 10.05 10.61 -20.74
N SER A 45 9.05 11.01 -21.53
CA SER A 45 8.34 12.29 -21.38
C SER A 45 7.08 12.22 -20.52
N CYS A 46 6.87 11.15 -19.74
CA CYS A 46 5.71 11.03 -18.86
C CYS A 46 5.71 12.12 -17.78
N ASN A 47 4.63 12.91 -17.71
CA ASN A 47 4.47 14.02 -16.76
C ASN A 47 3.72 13.61 -15.48
N LEU A 48 3.51 12.30 -15.27
CA LEU A 48 2.80 11.75 -14.10
C LEU A 48 1.36 12.30 -13.96
N GLU A 49 0.59 12.32 -15.06
CA GLU A 49 -0.81 12.75 -15.09
C GLU A 49 -1.69 11.97 -14.09
N CYS A 50 -1.31 10.73 -13.77
CA CYS A 50 -1.96 9.96 -12.71
C CYS A 50 -1.84 10.62 -11.32
N LEU A 51 -0.76 11.36 -11.02
CA LEU A 51 -0.64 12.15 -9.79
C LEU A 51 -1.48 13.43 -9.85
N GLU A 52 -1.66 14.02 -11.03
CA GLU A 52 -2.51 15.20 -11.19
C GLU A 52 -3.96 14.86 -10.85
N MET A 53 -4.42 13.69 -11.30
CA MET A 53 -5.73 13.18 -10.91
C MET A 53 -5.88 12.97 -9.39
N VAL A 54 -4.80 12.58 -8.68
CA VAL A 54 -4.83 12.50 -7.21
C VAL A 54 -5.05 13.88 -6.59
N ARG A 55 -4.41 14.93 -7.12
CA ARG A 55 -4.62 16.32 -6.65
C ARG A 55 -6.05 16.77 -6.88
N GLN A 56 -6.54 16.60 -8.10
CA GLN A 56 -7.92 16.93 -8.45
C GLN A 56 -8.93 16.20 -7.56
N ASN A 57 -8.67 14.93 -7.24
CA ASN A 57 -9.52 14.14 -6.37
C ASN A 57 -9.49 14.62 -4.90
N ILE A 58 -8.35 15.11 -4.41
CA ILE A 58 -8.27 15.74 -3.09
C ILE A 58 -9.06 17.06 -3.07
N GLU A 59 -8.92 17.88 -4.11
CA GLU A 59 -9.62 19.17 -4.23
C GLU A 59 -11.13 19.02 -4.37
N MET A 60 -11.58 18.05 -5.16
CA MET A 60 -12.99 17.76 -5.41
C MET A 60 -13.62 16.86 -4.34
N PHE A 61 -12.92 16.57 -3.24
CA PHE A 61 -13.42 15.64 -2.24
C PHE A 61 -14.69 16.20 -1.56
N PRO A 62 -15.84 15.48 -1.62
CA PRO A 62 -17.14 16.08 -1.29
C PRO A 62 -17.29 16.59 0.14
N THR A 63 -16.53 16.03 1.08
CA THR A 63 -16.61 16.36 2.51
C THR A 63 -15.42 17.18 3.01
N GLY A 64 -14.70 17.86 2.11
CA GLY A 64 -13.48 18.61 2.42
C GLY A 64 -12.24 17.73 2.31
N THR A 65 -11.11 18.14 2.91
CA THR A 65 -9.85 17.39 2.79
C THR A 65 -9.96 15.95 3.33
N PRO A 66 -9.59 14.92 2.54
CA PRO A 66 -9.58 13.55 3.00
C PRO A 66 -8.55 13.35 4.12
N ILE A 67 -8.80 12.41 5.04
CA ILE A 67 -7.90 12.15 6.18
C ILE A 67 -6.76 11.20 5.85
N GLY A 68 -6.91 10.39 4.80
CA GLY A 68 -5.94 9.36 4.44
C GLY A 68 -6.00 8.95 2.98
N CYS A 69 -4.87 8.47 2.48
CA CYS A 69 -4.71 7.85 1.17
C CYS A 69 -4.16 6.44 1.39
N ILE A 70 -4.88 5.42 0.93
CA ILE A 70 -4.44 4.02 0.99
C ILE A 70 -4.06 3.50 -0.39
N ILE A 71 -2.93 2.80 -0.48
CA ILE A 71 -2.45 2.18 -1.71
C ILE A 71 -1.64 0.91 -1.41
N GLU A 72 -1.77 -0.12 -2.25
CA GLU A 72 -0.78 -1.20 -2.31
C GLU A 72 0.44 -0.70 -3.11
N PRO A 73 1.67 -0.60 -2.56
CA PRO A 73 2.84 -0.14 -3.31
C PRO A 73 3.14 -1.01 -4.55
N MET A 74 2.78 -2.28 -4.49
CA MET A 74 2.61 -3.16 -5.65
C MET A 74 1.24 -3.83 -5.55
N GLN A 75 0.34 -3.53 -6.48
CA GLN A 75 -1.02 -4.04 -6.45
C GLN A 75 -1.04 -5.53 -6.79
N GLY A 76 -1.37 -6.37 -5.81
CA GLY A 76 -1.31 -7.82 -5.99
C GLY A 76 -2.49 -8.37 -6.78
N PRO A 77 -3.76 -8.33 -6.31
CA PRO A 77 -4.86 -9.04 -6.93
C PRO A 77 -5.33 -8.31 -8.21
N GLY A 78 -4.96 -7.02 -8.34
CA GLY A 78 -5.18 -6.23 -9.55
C GLY A 78 -4.28 -6.60 -10.72
N GLY A 79 -3.29 -7.48 -10.52
CA GLY A 79 -2.47 -8.03 -11.61
C GLY A 79 -0.97 -8.04 -11.35
N GLN A 80 -0.52 -8.02 -10.09
CA GLN A 80 0.90 -7.94 -9.71
C GLN A 80 1.59 -6.72 -10.33
N ILE A 81 0.99 -5.54 -10.14
CA ILE A 81 1.39 -4.31 -10.81
C ILE A 81 2.18 -3.42 -9.84
N PRO A 82 3.50 -3.24 -10.01
CA PRO A 82 4.27 -2.29 -9.22
C PRO A 82 3.92 -0.84 -9.60
N ALA A 83 3.66 0.01 -8.62
CA ALA A 83 3.54 1.45 -8.85
C ALA A 83 4.90 2.05 -9.27
N PRO A 84 4.94 2.99 -10.22
CA PRO A 84 6.18 3.70 -10.54
C PRO A 84 6.74 4.41 -9.30
N VAL A 85 8.04 4.32 -9.06
CA VAL A 85 8.66 4.96 -7.88
C VAL A 85 8.40 6.47 -7.83
N ASP A 86 8.45 7.16 -8.97
CA ASP A 86 8.18 8.60 -9.05
C ASP A 86 6.72 8.93 -8.65
N PHE A 87 5.78 8.01 -8.92
CA PHE A 87 4.41 8.14 -8.44
C PHE A 87 4.36 8.02 -6.92
N LEU A 88 5.04 7.03 -6.32
CA LEU A 88 5.04 6.85 -4.86
C LEU A 88 5.68 8.04 -4.13
N VAL A 89 6.79 8.58 -4.65
CA VAL A 89 7.43 9.80 -4.15
C VAL A 89 6.47 10.98 -4.25
N GLY A 90 5.89 11.22 -5.43
CA GLY A 90 4.94 12.32 -5.61
C GLY A 90 3.67 12.18 -4.77
N LEU A 91 3.17 10.95 -4.58
CA LEU A 91 2.02 10.68 -3.72
C LEU A 91 2.32 11.02 -2.26
N LYS A 92 3.51 10.65 -1.77
CA LYS A 92 3.98 11.03 -0.44
C LYS A 92 4.07 12.54 -0.26
N GLU A 93 4.60 13.26 -1.23
CA GLU A 93 4.66 14.73 -1.19
C GLU A 93 3.26 15.36 -1.17
N ILE A 94 2.34 14.88 -2.02
CA ILE A 94 0.94 15.34 -2.04
C ILE A 94 0.30 15.12 -0.67
N CYS A 95 0.42 13.91 -0.11
CA CYS A 95 -0.18 13.59 1.18
C CYS A 95 0.38 14.48 2.29
N LYS A 96 1.71 14.62 2.35
CA LYS A 96 2.39 15.49 3.32
C LYS A 96 1.93 16.94 3.23
N ASN A 97 1.87 17.51 2.02
CA ASN A 97 1.50 18.92 1.81
C ASN A 97 0.04 19.20 2.18
N ASN A 98 -0.83 18.20 2.05
CA ASN A 98 -2.25 18.32 2.37
C ASN A 98 -2.62 17.80 3.78
N LYS A 99 -1.63 17.38 4.59
CA LYS A 99 -1.84 16.77 5.92
C LYS A 99 -2.74 15.52 5.87
N ILE A 100 -2.60 14.73 4.80
CA ILE A 100 -3.29 13.47 4.57
C ILE A 100 -2.35 12.34 5.00
N LEU A 101 -2.85 11.36 5.75
CA LEU A 101 -2.05 10.20 6.12
C LEU A 101 -1.80 9.29 4.92
N LEU A 102 -0.55 8.93 4.66
CA LEU A 102 -0.23 7.91 3.65
C LEU A 102 -0.22 6.52 4.28
N ILE A 103 -1.04 5.62 3.75
CA ILE A 103 -1.20 4.25 4.23
C ILE A 103 -0.79 3.28 3.13
N TYR A 104 0.19 2.44 3.42
CA TYR A 104 0.57 1.35 2.52
C TYR A 104 -0.06 0.03 2.93
N ASP A 105 -0.80 -0.57 2.01
CA ASP A 105 -1.26 -1.94 2.16
C ASP A 105 -0.18 -2.91 1.68
N GLU A 106 0.54 -3.46 2.64
CA GLU A 106 1.63 -4.41 2.46
C GLU A 106 1.19 -5.84 2.77
N ALA A 107 -0.12 -6.10 2.76
CA ALA A 107 -0.69 -7.40 3.04
C ALA A 107 -0.18 -8.52 2.11
N GLN A 108 0.34 -8.21 0.93
CA GLN A 108 0.92 -9.19 0.00
C GLN A 108 2.43 -9.08 -0.16
N THR A 109 2.94 -7.86 -0.16
CA THR A 109 4.35 -7.54 -0.41
C THR A 109 5.23 -7.69 0.83
N GLY A 110 4.65 -7.64 2.03
CA GLY A 110 5.36 -7.87 3.28
C GLY A 110 5.85 -9.30 3.46
N PHE A 111 6.77 -9.47 4.41
CA PHE A 111 7.34 -10.74 4.87
C PHE A 111 8.05 -11.53 3.76
N GLY A 112 8.96 -10.88 3.02
CA GLY A 112 9.90 -11.55 2.13
C GLY A 112 9.45 -11.68 0.67
N ARG A 113 8.23 -11.27 0.31
CA ARG A 113 7.67 -11.50 -1.04
C ARG A 113 8.51 -10.88 -2.17
N THR A 114 9.09 -9.71 -1.92
CA THR A 114 9.92 -8.96 -2.88
C THR A 114 11.42 -9.27 -2.75
N GLY A 115 11.80 -10.22 -1.90
CA GLY A 115 13.20 -10.43 -1.49
C GLY A 115 13.68 -9.44 -0.41
N LYS A 116 12.80 -8.56 0.07
CA LYS A 116 12.98 -7.68 1.24
C LYS A 116 11.90 -7.93 2.28
N MET A 117 12.07 -7.41 3.50
CA MET A 117 11.06 -7.60 4.55
C MET A 117 9.73 -6.96 4.13
N PHE A 118 9.80 -5.79 3.48
CA PHE A 118 8.61 -5.08 2.97
C PHE A 118 8.79 -4.68 1.50
N GLY A 119 7.68 -4.50 0.78
CA GLY A 119 7.69 -3.97 -0.58
C GLY A 119 8.26 -2.55 -0.63
N THR A 120 7.94 -1.74 0.37
CA THR A 120 8.49 -0.39 0.57
C THR A 120 10.01 -0.43 0.67
N GLU A 121 10.56 -1.34 1.47
CA GLU A 121 12.02 -1.51 1.61
C GLU A 121 12.68 -1.90 0.27
N TRP A 122 12.01 -2.73 -0.53
CA TRP A 122 12.48 -3.04 -1.89
C TRP A 122 12.55 -1.80 -2.78
N TYR A 123 11.55 -0.94 -2.77
CA TYR A 123 11.60 0.32 -3.52
C TYR A 123 12.72 1.23 -3.02
N GLU A 124 12.83 1.45 -1.71
CA GLU A 124 13.85 2.34 -1.13
C GLU A 124 15.26 1.85 -1.47
N SER A 125 15.52 0.55 -1.32
CA SER A 125 16.83 -0.03 -1.64
C SER A 125 17.14 -0.08 -3.14
N THR A 126 16.13 -0.21 -4.00
CA THR A 126 16.30 -0.29 -5.47
C THR A 126 16.49 1.09 -6.10
N TYR A 127 15.71 2.08 -5.65
CA TYR A 127 15.65 3.39 -6.30
C TYR A 127 16.34 4.50 -5.50
N ASN A 128 16.77 4.23 -4.26
CA ASN A 128 17.39 5.20 -3.36
C ASN A 128 16.51 6.46 -3.15
N LYS A 129 15.22 6.23 -2.90
CA LYS A 129 14.21 7.26 -2.68
C LYS A 129 13.41 6.91 -1.43
N ASP A 130 13.21 7.87 -0.54
CA ASP A 130 12.35 7.70 0.64
C ASP A 130 10.88 7.73 0.23
N ILE A 131 10.24 6.56 0.31
CA ILE A 131 8.80 6.40 0.05
C ILE A 131 8.05 5.93 1.31
N SER A 132 8.68 6.00 2.49
CA SER A 132 8.08 5.57 3.75
C SER A 132 6.67 6.17 3.97
N PRO A 133 5.66 5.33 4.31
CA PRO A 133 4.31 5.78 4.62
C PRO A 133 4.19 6.22 6.09
N ASP A 134 3.05 6.81 6.44
CA ASP A 134 2.71 7.11 7.84
C ASP A 134 2.19 5.86 8.58
N ILE A 135 1.47 4.98 7.85
CA ILE A 135 0.89 3.73 8.38
C ILE A 135 1.13 2.60 7.37
N MET A 136 1.36 1.39 7.87
CA MET A 136 1.40 0.16 7.06
C MET A 136 0.38 -0.85 7.59
N THR A 137 -0.32 -1.54 6.68
CA THR A 137 -1.14 -2.71 7.02
C THR A 137 -0.45 -3.99 6.56
N LEU A 138 -0.41 -4.97 7.45
CA LEU A 138 0.36 -6.20 7.32
C LEU A 138 -0.50 -7.40 7.74
N THR A 139 -0.36 -8.52 7.03
CA THR A 139 -1.09 -9.78 7.31
C THR A 139 -0.43 -10.91 6.49
N LYS A 140 -1.18 -11.96 6.11
CA LYS A 140 -0.78 -13.10 5.27
C LYS A 140 0.56 -13.69 5.68
N GLY A 141 1.64 -13.27 5.02
CA GLY A 141 3.00 -13.73 5.27
C GLY A 141 3.48 -13.47 6.70
N ALA A 142 2.81 -12.59 7.46
CA ALA A 142 3.16 -12.22 8.83
C ALA A 142 3.40 -13.40 9.76
N ALA A 143 2.46 -14.35 9.81
CA ALA A 143 2.54 -15.51 10.70
C ALA A 143 2.46 -16.85 9.93
N ALA A 144 2.97 -16.86 8.69
CA ALA A 144 3.15 -18.07 7.87
C ALA A 144 1.92 -19.00 7.80
N GLY A 145 0.70 -18.45 7.80
CA GLY A 145 -0.56 -19.21 7.73
C GLY A 145 -1.43 -19.12 8.99
N VAL A 146 -0.91 -18.64 10.11
CA VAL A 146 -1.71 -18.33 11.30
C VAL A 146 -2.43 -16.98 11.10
N PRO A 147 -3.74 -16.86 11.40
CA PRO A 147 -4.47 -15.60 11.23
C PRO A 147 -3.90 -14.47 12.09
N ILE A 148 -3.46 -13.40 11.45
CA ILE A 148 -3.04 -12.16 12.10
C ILE A 148 -3.23 -10.96 11.16
N GLY A 149 -3.66 -9.84 11.72
CA GLY A 149 -3.63 -8.53 11.07
C GLY A 149 -2.80 -7.59 11.95
N ILE A 150 -1.94 -6.79 11.34
CA ILE A 150 -1.02 -5.89 12.03
C ILE A 150 -1.13 -4.53 11.36
N THR A 151 -1.32 -3.50 12.16
CA THR A 151 -1.23 -2.10 11.74
C THR A 151 0.02 -1.51 12.40
N VAL A 152 0.93 -0.97 11.59
CA VAL A 152 2.13 -0.29 12.08
C VAL A 152 1.95 1.19 11.81
N ALA A 153 1.98 2.02 12.86
CA ALA A 153 1.89 3.47 12.73
C ALA A 153 3.23 4.11 13.05
N SER A 154 3.59 5.14 12.29
CA SER A 154 4.77 5.95 12.53
C SER A 154 4.72 6.60 13.92
N PRO A 155 5.84 6.66 14.66
CA PRO A 155 5.90 7.32 15.97
C PRO A 155 5.65 8.84 15.89
N LYS A 156 5.64 9.41 14.68
CA LYS A 156 5.26 10.81 14.44
C LYS A 156 3.76 11.05 14.63
N LEU A 157 2.94 10.00 14.59
CA LEU A 157 1.51 10.09 14.81
C LEU A 157 1.23 9.94 16.30
N ARG A 158 0.26 10.72 16.80
CA ARG A 158 -0.34 10.42 18.09
C ARG A 158 -1.16 9.14 17.93
N THR A 159 -0.65 8.04 18.45
CA THR A 159 -1.36 6.76 18.44
C THR A 159 -2.40 6.72 19.55
N LEU A 160 -3.29 5.73 19.46
CA LEU A 160 -4.24 5.40 20.51
C LEU A 160 -3.46 4.88 21.73
N THR A 161 -3.97 5.17 22.92
CA THR A 161 -3.55 4.54 24.17
C THR A 161 -4.06 3.09 24.23
N GLU A 162 -3.48 2.28 25.11
CA GLU A 162 -3.92 0.90 25.36
C GLU A 162 -5.41 0.80 25.75
N PHE A 163 -5.97 1.87 26.32
CA PHE A 163 -7.39 1.95 26.65
C PHE A 163 -8.27 2.33 25.45
N GLU A 164 -7.74 3.13 24.52
CA GLU A 164 -8.45 3.58 23.32
C GLU A 164 -8.45 2.53 22.21
N GLU A 165 -7.41 1.69 22.12
CA GLU A 165 -7.32 0.58 21.18
C GLU A 165 -7.33 -0.77 21.89
N HIS A 166 -8.47 -1.45 21.87
CA HIS A 166 -8.58 -2.82 22.34
C HIS A 166 -9.55 -3.63 21.49
N SER A 167 -9.26 -4.92 21.34
CA SER A 167 -10.17 -5.91 20.77
C SER A 167 -10.04 -7.20 21.56
N THR A 168 -11.13 -7.95 21.71
CA THR A 168 -11.15 -9.23 22.42
C THR A 168 -10.10 -10.22 21.89
N PHE A 169 -9.78 -10.13 20.61
CA PHE A 169 -8.79 -10.96 19.94
C PHE A 169 -7.56 -10.17 19.46
N ALA A 170 -7.34 -8.95 19.98
CA ALA A 170 -6.08 -8.24 19.75
C ALA A 170 -4.92 -9.00 20.41
N SER A 171 -3.76 -8.98 19.77
CA SER A 171 -2.52 -9.56 20.30
C SER A 171 -2.60 -11.02 20.76
N PRO A 172 -3.17 -11.96 19.95
CA PRO A 172 -3.33 -13.34 20.37
C PRO A 172 -1.95 -14.00 20.51
N PRO A 173 -1.61 -14.59 21.69
CA PRO A 173 -0.26 -15.08 21.96
C PRO A 173 0.26 -16.10 20.94
N LEU A 174 -0.62 -16.98 20.43
CA LEU A 174 -0.26 -17.97 19.42
C LEU A 174 0.18 -17.33 18.09
N ALA A 175 -0.58 -16.35 17.59
CA ALA A 175 -0.23 -15.70 16.33
C ALA A 175 1.00 -14.79 16.48
N MET A 176 1.16 -14.16 17.65
CA MET A 176 2.36 -13.38 17.97
C MET A 176 3.62 -14.25 18.02
N ALA A 177 3.55 -15.42 18.66
CA ALA A 177 4.67 -16.37 18.67
C ALA A 177 5.01 -16.88 17.26
N ALA A 178 4.00 -17.24 16.47
CA ALA A 178 4.20 -17.64 15.07
C ALA A 178 4.81 -16.51 14.22
N CYS A 179 4.36 -15.26 14.41
CA CYS A 179 4.89 -14.09 13.74
C CYS A 179 6.37 -13.85 14.09
N LEU A 180 6.72 -13.92 15.38
CA LEU A 180 8.10 -13.76 15.86
C LEU A 180 9.04 -14.78 15.21
N VAL A 181 8.70 -16.07 15.30
CA VAL A 181 9.52 -17.15 14.73
C VAL A 181 9.65 -16.99 13.22
N ASN A 182 8.56 -16.60 12.54
CA ASN A 182 8.61 -16.34 11.10
C ASN A 182 9.56 -15.20 10.76
N ILE A 183 9.50 -14.06 11.46
CA ILE A 183 10.43 -12.93 11.26
C ILE A 183 11.88 -13.38 11.46
N GLU A 184 12.17 -14.14 12.52
CA GLU A 184 13.53 -14.66 12.75
C GLU A 184 14.02 -15.55 11.62
N ILE A 185 13.16 -16.42 11.08
CA ILE A 185 13.50 -17.26 9.94
C ILE A 185 13.78 -16.41 8.71
N LEU A 186 12.93 -15.42 8.40
CA LEU A 186 13.10 -14.52 7.26
C LEU A 186 14.43 -13.74 7.35
N GLN A 187 14.82 -13.31 8.55
CA GLN A 187 16.08 -12.59 8.77
C GLN A 187 17.33 -13.48 8.64
N LYS A 188 17.25 -14.74 9.08
CA LYS A 188 18.36 -15.71 8.97
C LYS A 188 18.48 -16.28 7.55
N THR A 189 17.38 -16.33 6.81
CA THR A 189 17.33 -16.91 5.47
C THR A 189 18.03 -15.98 4.48
N THR A 190 19.11 -16.46 3.87
CA THR A 190 19.69 -15.81 2.70
C THR A 190 18.94 -16.30 1.48
N TYR A 191 18.08 -15.45 0.91
CA TYR A 191 17.43 -15.77 -0.36
C TYR A 191 18.48 -15.80 -1.48
N PRO A 192 18.40 -16.78 -2.41
CA PRO A 192 19.18 -16.74 -3.63
C PRO A 192 18.96 -15.39 -4.32
N LYS A 193 20.03 -14.71 -4.71
CA LYS A 193 19.92 -13.51 -5.53
C LYS A 193 19.34 -13.92 -6.89
N MET A 194 18.17 -13.39 -7.24
CA MET A 194 17.58 -13.53 -8.59
C MET A 194 18.36 -12.69 -9.60
#